data_AF-A0A7C6SIS1-F1
#
_entry.id   AF-A0A7C6SIS1-F1
#
_cell.length_a   1.000
_cell.length_b   1.000
_cell.length_c   1.000
_cell.angle_alpha   90.00
_cell.angle_beta   90.00
_cell.angle_gamma   90.00
#
_symmetry.space_group_name_H-M   'P 1'
#
loop_
_entity.id
_entity.type
_entity.pdbx_description
1 polymer ?
#
loop_
_entity_poly.entity_id
_entity_poly.type
_entity_poly.pdbx_seq_one_letter_code
_entity_poly.pdbx_strand_id
1 'polypeptide(L)' 'ILNSTPMNRFGLGEELIGVLLFLVNEEASSFVNGVVIPVDGGFSAYSGV' A
#
# COMPACT_ATOMS: atom_id res chain seq x y z
N ILE A 1 -11.57 -5.76 -11.21
CA ILE A 1 -10.30 -5.19 -10.68
C ILE A 1 -10.38 -3.67 -10.72
N LEU A 2 -10.25 -2.98 -11.87
CA LEU A 2 -10.30 -1.51 -11.90
C LEU A 2 -11.59 -0.90 -11.34
N ASN A 3 -12.78 -1.45 -11.67
CA ASN A 3 -14.05 -1.01 -11.09
C ASN A 3 -14.12 -1.22 -9.56
N SER A 4 -13.21 -2.00 -8.99
CA SER A 4 -13.11 -2.30 -7.57
C SER A 4 -11.86 -1.68 -6.93
N THR A 5 -11.09 -0.88 -7.69
CA THR A 5 -9.92 -0.15 -7.20
C THR A 5 -10.30 1.33 -7.18
N PRO A 6 -10.52 1.94 -6.00
CA PRO A 6 -10.93 3.35 -5.89
C PRO A 6 -10.05 4.34 -6.65
N MET A 7 -8.74 4.10 -6.74
CA MET A 7 -7.82 4.95 -7.51
C MET A 7 -7.97 4.81 -9.04
N ASN A 8 -8.81 3.89 -9.52
CA ASN A 8 -9.20 3.67 -10.92
C ASN A 8 -8.01 3.55 -11.91
N ARG A 9 -6.93 2.92 -11.45
CA ARG A 9 -5.77 2.58 -12.28
C ARG A 9 -5.02 1.39 -11.69
N PHE A 10 -4.18 0.78 -12.51
CA PHE A 10 -3.17 -0.14 -12.01
C PHE A 10 -2.02 0.64 -11.35
N GLY A 11 -1.42 0.00 -10.35
CA GLY A 11 -0.18 0.48 -9.76
C GLY A 11 1.01 0.24 -10.67
N LEU A 12 2.05 1.02 -10.49
CA LEU A 12 3.38 0.80 -11.07
C LEU A 12 4.31 0.20 -10.02
N GLY A 13 5.37 -0.49 -10.46
CA GLY A 13 6.31 -1.15 -9.53
C GLY A 13 7.03 -0.16 -8.61
N GLU A 14 7.27 1.05 -9.10
CA GLU A 14 7.94 2.13 -8.38
C GLU A 14 7.13 2.62 -7.18
N GLU A 15 5.82 2.42 -7.18
CA GLU A 15 4.93 2.83 -6.07
C GLU A 15 5.12 1.97 -4.82
N LEU A 16 5.77 0.80 -4.93
CA LEU A 16 6.16 -0.03 -3.79
C LEU A 16 7.36 0.55 -3.03
N ILE A 17 8.18 1.37 -3.68
CA ILE A 17 9.45 1.87 -3.12
C ILE A 17 9.20 2.72 -1.88
N GLY A 18 8.11 3.51 -1.83
CA GLY A 18 7.79 4.34 -0.68
C GLY A 18 7.56 3.53 0.61
N VAL A 19 6.75 2.48 0.54
CA VAL A 19 6.51 1.59 1.69
C VAL A 19 7.76 0.78 2.05
N LEU A 20 8.53 0.33 1.06
CA LEU A 20 9.81 -0.33 1.33
C LEU A 20 10.75 0.60 2.12
N LEU A 21 10.95 1.84 1.65
CA LEU A 21 11.82 2.82 2.31
C LEU A 21 11.32 3.16 3.71
N PHE A 22 10.01 3.26 3.92
CA PHE A 22 9.43 3.41 5.25
C PHE A 22 9.78 2.22 6.16
N LEU A 23 9.55 0.99 5.71
CA LEU A 23 9.75 -0.23 6.51
C LEU A 23 11.21 -0.53 6.84
N VAL A 24 12.16 -0.10 6.01
CA VAL A 24 13.61 -0.29 6.26
C VAL A 24 14.26 0.89 6.99
N ASN A 25 13.53 1.98 7.21
CA ASN A 25 14.03 3.15 7.89
C ASN A 25 13.76 3.05 9.40
N GLU A 26 14.82 2.90 10.19
CA GLU A 26 14.77 2.76 11.65
C GLU A 26 14.12 3.97 12.33
N GLU A 27 14.45 5.19 11.92
CA GLU A 27 13.88 6.41 12.50
C GLU A 27 12.37 6.51 12.24
N ALA A 28 11.93 6.11 11.04
CA ALA A 28 10.53 6.19 10.63
C ALA A 28 9.67 5.03 11.17
N SER A 29 10.26 3.86 11.45
CA SER A 29 9.50 2.62 11.68
C SER A 29 10.01 1.74 12.83
N SER A 30 10.91 2.21 13.70
CA SER A 30 11.51 1.44 14.82
C SER A 30 10.53 0.70 15.75
N PHE A 31 9.26 1.10 15.79
CA PHE A 31 8.22 0.43 16.58
C PHE A 31 7.09 -0.19 15.75
N VAL A 32 7.27 -0.29 14.44
CA VAL A 32 6.31 -0.88 13.49
C VAL A 32 6.75 -2.31 13.21
N ASN A 33 6.04 -3.28 13.78
CA ASN A 33 6.34 -4.69 13.61
C ASN A 33 5.05 -5.53 13.51
N GLY A 34 5.11 -6.66 12.81
CA GLY A 34 3.98 -7.58 12.66
C GLY A 34 2.81 -7.05 11.82
N VAL A 35 3.02 -6.00 11.03
CA VAL A 35 1.97 -5.36 10.21
C VAL A 35 2.08 -5.75 8.74
N VAL A 36 0.95 -5.72 8.03
CA VAL A 36 0.87 -5.81 6.58
C VAL A 36 0.30 -4.49 6.06
N ILE A 37 1.06 -3.78 5.24
CA ILE A 37 0.67 -2.47 4.68
C ILE A 37 0.21 -2.66 3.23
N PRO A 38 -1.08 -2.45 2.90
CA PRO A 38 -1.56 -2.57 1.53
C PRO A 38 -1.08 -1.39 0.67
N VAL A 39 -0.57 -1.71 -0.52
CA VAL A 39 -0.23 -0.74 -1.58
C VAL A 39 -1.00 -1.15 -2.84
N ASP A 40 -2.30 -0.88 -2.84
CA ASP A 40 -3.24 -1.51 -3.78
C ASP A 40 -4.27 -0.55 -4.40
N GLY A 41 -4.06 0.75 -4.25
CA GLY A 41 -4.99 1.77 -4.75
C GLY A 41 -6.37 1.76 -4.09
N GLY A 42 -6.46 1.22 -2.86
CA GLY A 42 -7.69 1.13 -2.08
C GLY A 42 -8.53 -0.12 -2.34
N PHE A 43 -8.00 -1.08 -3.11
CA PHE A 43 -8.73 -2.29 -3.50
C PHE A 43 -9.21 -3.09 -2.28
N SER A 44 -8.34 -3.32 -1.29
CA SER A 44 -8.67 -4.08 -0.08
C SER A 44 -9.62 -3.34 0.86
N ALA A 45 -9.76 -2.02 0.71
CA ALA A 45 -10.66 -1.20 1.51
C ALA A 45 -12.05 -1.02 0.87
N TYR A 46 -12.22 -1.40 -0.40
CA TYR A 46 -13.46 -1.23 -1.12
C TYR A 46 -14.46 -2.36 -0.84
N SER A 47 -15.67 -2.02 -0.42
CA SER A 47 -16.74 -2.97 -0.09
C SER A 47 -17.41 -3.63 -1.29
N GLY A 48 -17.16 -3.15 -2.52
CA GLY A 48 -17.84 -3.66 -3.71
C GLY A 48 -19.21 -3.04 -3.99
N VAL A 49 -19.64 -2.09 -3.15
CA VAL A 49 -20.91 -1.34 -3.23
C VAL A 49 -20.68 0.13 -2.99
#